data_AF-A0A3R9PCE9-F1
#
_entry.id   AF-A0A3R9PCE9-F1
#
_cell.length_a   1.000
_cell.length_b   1.000
_cell.length_c   1.000
_cell.angle_alpha   90.00
_cell.angle_beta   90.00
_cell.angle_gamma   90.00
#
_symmetry.space_group_name_H-M   'P 1'
#
loop_
_entity.id
_entity.type
_entity.pdbx_description
1 polymer ?
#
loop_
_entity_poly.entity_id
_entity_poly.type
_entity_poly.pdbx_seq_one_letter_code
_entity_poly.pdbx_strand_id
1 'polypeptide(L)'
;MLYAVKAILELHWGYSVKRPVFSASQPALLIPPPTSLLGALARAVAYFKEWPETIMIKGKLYSSASLLIQDVPWTALALADERFIGPILGLIETRDMIRALIAPYQRREHAYPGSRVLFGVQPHGKIYAPSMHLYVIYFTRTRDIEKYIWSITSLGNKESTVSVSDVRIAEVELNAGDNEIETLYCFPSSLGEVIEGKFLKEVLSKPSLEHYELGVARDLAKNWEEFVIPLTQTRVRLHEGAVAVRVNDETVIVPQEVIKNE
;
A
#
# COMPACT_ATOMS: atom_id res chain seq x y z
N MET A 1 22.53 -7.73 -0.82
CA MET A 1 21.82 -8.87 -0.19
C MET A 1 20.41 -8.40 0.11
N LEU A 2 19.40 -9.20 -0.20
CA LEU A 2 18.01 -8.86 0.08
C LEU A 2 17.65 -9.36 1.47
N TYR A 3 17.02 -8.51 2.27
CA TYR A 3 16.46 -8.83 3.58
C TYR A 3 14.95 -8.64 3.53
N ALA A 4 14.23 -9.36 4.38
CA ALA A 4 12.81 -9.11 4.62
C ALA A 4 12.65 -8.59 6.05
N VAL A 5 11.90 -7.51 6.23
CA VAL A 5 11.50 -7.04 7.55
C VAL A 5 9.99 -7.16 7.64
N LYS A 6 9.53 -8.10 8.46
CA LYS A 6 8.12 -8.33 8.74
C LYS A 6 7.67 -7.40 9.85
N ALA A 7 6.49 -6.85 9.71
CA ALA A 7 5.86 -5.99 10.71
C ALA A 7 4.38 -6.33 10.85
N ILE A 8 3.87 -6.21 12.07
CA ILE A 8 2.44 -6.29 12.37
C ILE A 8 1.97 -4.88 12.73
N LEU A 9 1.03 -4.35 11.94
CA LEU A 9 0.42 -3.05 12.17
C LEU A 9 -1.00 -3.27 12.70
N GLU A 10 -1.31 -2.75 13.88
CA GLU A 10 -2.66 -2.69 14.43
C GLU A 10 -3.35 -1.40 14.01
N LEU A 11 -4.50 -1.52 13.33
CA LEU A 11 -5.34 -0.39 12.97
C LEU A 11 -6.10 0.11 14.19
N HIS A 12 -6.09 1.43 14.47
CA HIS A 12 -6.88 1.95 15.60
C HIS A 12 -8.38 1.95 15.33
N TRP A 13 -8.77 2.26 14.09
CA TRP A 13 -10.17 2.23 13.66
C TRP A 13 -10.34 1.65 12.26
N GLY A 14 -9.31 1.69 11.43
CA GLY A 14 -9.39 1.39 10.00
C GLY A 14 -8.47 2.30 9.20
N TYR A 15 -8.80 2.50 7.93
CA TYR A 15 -8.08 3.45 7.08
C TYR A 15 -8.96 4.05 5.98
N SER A 16 -8.46 5.15 5.41
CA SER A 16 -9.05 5.80 4.24
C SER A 16 -7.95 6.13 3.23
N VAL A 17 -7.64 5.18 2.35
CA VAL A 17 -6.80 5.40 1.17
C VAL A 17 -7.71 5.66 -0.03
N LYS A 18 -7.71 6.89 -0.55
CA LYS A 18 -8.63 7.28 -1.62
C LYS A 18 -8.25 6.67 -2.95
N ARG A 19 -9.26 6.25 -3.72
CA ARG A 19 -9.07 5.95 -5.14
C ARG A 19 -8.79 7.25 -5.89
N PRO A 20 -7.83 7.26 -6.82
CA PRO A 20 -7.57 8.43 -7.65
C PRO A 20 -8.75 8.70 -8.60
N VAL A 21 -8.70 9.83 -9.32
CA VAL A 21 -9.63 10.27 -10.38
C VAL A 21 -11.08 10.57 -9.98
N PHE A 22 -11.48 10.33 -8.74
CA PHE A 22 -12.80 10.75 -8.28
C PHE A 22 -12.76 12.13 -7.60
N SER A 23 -13.64 13.04 -8.06
CA SER A 23 -13.72 14.42 -7.57
C SER A 23 -14.94 14.70 -6.69
N ALA A 24 -16.03 13.94 -6.86
CA ALA A 24 -17.31 14.16 -6.16
C ALA A 24 -17.56 13.17 -5.02
N SER A 25 -17.58 11.87 -5.34
CA SER A 25 -17.49 10.81 -4.32
C SER A 25 -16.04 10.43 -4.16
N GLN A 26 -15.51 10.30 -2.95
CA GLN A 26 -14.11 9.92 -2.74
C GLN A 26 -14.04 8.50 -2.19
N PRO A 27 -14.22 7.46 -3.03
CA PRO A 27 -14.21 6.08 -2.56
C PRO A 27 -12.83 5.68 -2.05
N ALA A 28 -12.80 4.68 -1.17
CA ALA A 28 -11.55 4.09 -0.68
C ALA A 28 -11.15 2.84 -1.47
N LEU A 29 -9.85 2.54 -1.45
CA LEU A 29 -9.33 1.23 -1.83
C LEU A 29 -9.66 0.21 -0.74
N LEU A 30 -9.96 -1.02 -1.14
CA LEU A 30 -10.26 -2.10 -0.21
C LEU A 30 -9.06 -2.48 0.65
N ILE A 31 -7.84 -2.26 0.16
CA ILE A 31 -6.58 -2.55 0.84
C ILE A 31 -5.59 -1.39 0.60
N PRO A 32 -4.72 -1.05 1.56
CA PRO A 32 -3.65 -0.09 1.33
C PRO A 32 -2.70 -0.61 0.24
N PRO A 33 -2.45 0.17 -0.83
CA PRO A 33 -1.55 -0.25 -1.89
C PRO A 33 -0.10 -0.29 -1.39
N PRO A 34 0.79 -1.05 -2.07
CA PRO A 34 2.23 -1.03 -1.83
C PRO A 34 2.84 0.38 -1.70
N THR A 35 2.35 1.33 -2.50
CA THR A 35 2.75 2.74 -2.45
C THR A 35 2.41 3.42 -1.13
N SER A 36 1.27 3.08 -0.52
CA SER A 36 0.89 3.61 0.80
C SER A 36 1.74 2.99 1.92
N LEU A 37 2.11 1.72 1.81
CA LEU A 37 3.02 1.06 2.77
C LEU A 37 4.42 1.68 2.72
N LEU A 38 4.94 1.92 1.52
CA LEU A 38 6.22 2.61 1.33
C LEU A 38 6.14 4.08 1.78
N GLY A 39 5.03 4.76 1.51
CA GLY A 39 4.78 6.13 1.97
C GLY A 39 4.71 6.26 3.50
N ALA A 40 4.11 5.27 4.17
CA ALA A 40 4.08 5.21 5.63
C ALA A 40 5.49 5.06 6.23
N LEU A 41 6.30 4.16 5.66
CA LEU A 41 7.71 4.01 6.03
C LEU A 41 8.51 5.29 5.73
N ALA A 42 8.30 5.90 4.57
CA ALA A 42 8.98 7.13 4.18
C ALA A 42 8.71 8.28 5.15
N ARG A 43 7.48 8.42 5.64
CA ARG A 43 7.12 9.42 6.67
C ARG A 43 7.92 9.19 7.96
N ALA A 44 8.05 7.94 8.40
CA ALA A 44 8.85 7.60 9.57
C ALA A 44 10.34 7.90 9.34
N VAL A 45 10.90 7.46 8.20
CA VAL A 45 12.30 7.75 7.84
C VAL A 45 12.57 9.25 7.77
N ALA A 46 11.66 10.01 7.14
CA ALA A 46 11.78 11.45 6.98
C ALA A 46 11.81 12.19 8.33
N TYR A 47 11.08 11.69 9.34
CA TYR A 47 11.13 12.24 10.68
C TYR A 47 12.52 12.13 11.31
N PHE A 48 13.17 10.97 11.22
CA PHE A 48 14.51 10.77 11.80
C PHE A 48 15.65 11.36 10.98
N LYS A 49 15.53 11.34 9.65
CA LYS A 49 16.56 11.86 8.74
C LYS A 49 16.35 13.33 8.37
N GLU A 50 15.34 13.97 8.95
CA GLU A 50 14.94 15.35 8.66
C GLU A 50 14.75 15.60 7.15
N TRP A 51 14.18 14.62 6.44
CA TRP A 51 13.89 14.79 5.02
C TRP A 51 12.70 15.73 4.83
N PRO A 52 12.75 16.61 3.81
CA PRO A 52 11.59 17.39 3.43
C PRO A 52 10.48 16.46 2.90
N GLU A 53 9.23 16.93 2.92
CA GLU A 53 8.09 16.19 2.36
C GLU A 53 8.24 15.99 0.84
N THR A 54 8.88 16.95 0.18
CA THR A 54 9.12 16.96 -1.27
C THR A 54 10.58 17.24 -1.60
N ILE A 55 11.07 16.62 -2.67
CA ILE A 55 12.44 16.76 -3.18
C ILE A 55 12.42 17.11 -4.66
N MET A 56 13.48 17.75 -5.14
CA MET A 56 13.63 18.09 -6.54
C MET A 56 14.68 17.20 -7.21
N ILE A 57 14.29 16.47 -8.25
CA ILE A 57 15.20 15.63 -9.06
C ILE A 57 15.07 16.07 -10.51
N LYS A 58 16.17 16.54 -11.12
CA LYS A 58 16.22 16.98 -12.53
C LYS A 58 15.09 17.99 -12.89
N GLY A 59 14.80 18.94 -11.99
CA GLY A 59 13.78 19.98 -12.20
C GLY A 59 12.33 19.55 -11.98
N LYS A 60 12.08 18.29 -11.61
CA LYS A 60 10.76 17.76 -11.25
C LYS A 60 10.63 17.58 -9.74
N LEU A 61 9.43 17.77 -9.21
CA LEU A 61 9.16 17.62 -7.78
C LEU A 61 8.66 16.19 -7.49
N TYR A 62 9.19 15.55 -6.45
CA TYR A 62 8.80 14.21 -6.03
C TYR A 62 8.49 14.18 -4.54
N SER A 63 7.64 13.25 -4.10
CA SER A 63 7.55 12.90 -2.67
C SER A 63 8.88 12.28 -2.20
N SER A 64 9.28 12.56 -0.96
CA SER A 64 10.47 11.94 -0.35
C SER A 64 10.38 10.41 -0.24
N ALA A 65 9.19 9.81 -0.37
CA ALA A 65 9.03 8.36 -0.53
C ALA A 65 9.78 7.79 -1.73
N SER A 66 10.04 8.60 -2.77
CA SER A 66 10.85 8.19 -3.93
C SER A 66 12.29 7.79 -3.56
N LEU A 67 12.84 8.31 -2.46
CA LEU A 67 14.19 7.98 -1.99
C LEU A 67 14.29 6.52 -1.51
N LEU A 68 13.18 5.91 -1.09
CA LEU A 68 13.17 4.55 -0.58
C LEU A 68 12.95 3.47 -1.64
N ILE A 69 12.64 3.82 -2.90
CA ILE A 69 12.35 2.82 -3.94
C ILE A 69 13.54 1.88 -4.16
N GLN A 70 14.76 2.43 -4.12
CA GLN A 70 15.98 1.64 -4.29
C GLN A 70 16.28 0.80 -3.04
N ASP A 71 16.04 1.34 -1.85
CA ASP A 71 16.34 0.63 -0.60
C ASP A 71 15.28 -0.42 -0.26
N VAL A 72 14.04 -0.23 -0.71
CA VAL A 72 12.87 -1.06 -0.45
C VAL A 72 12.16 -1.37 -1.77
N PRO A 73 12.70 -2.31 -2.57
CA PRO A 73 12.18 -2.63 -3.91
C PRO A 73 10.77 -3.25 -3.90
N TRP A 74 10.34 -3.85 -2.78
CA TRP A 74 9.03 -4.50 -2.71
C TRP A 74 8.40 -4.42 -1.33
N THR A 75 7.07 -4.31 -1.30
CA THR A 75 6.27 -4.40 -0.09
C THR A 75 5.12 -5.34 -0.32
N ALA A 76 4.90 -6.28 0.58
CA ALA A 76 3.78 -7.22 0.55
C ALA A 76 2.89 -6.99 1.77
N LEU A 77 1.59 -7.22 1.60
CA LEU A 77 0.60 -7.07 2.65
C LEU A 77 -0.35 -8.27 2.65
N ALA A 78 -0.60 -8.83 3.82
CA ALA A 78 -1.60 -9.86 4.04
C ALA A 78 -2.66 -9.36 5.03
N LEU A 79 -3.90 -9.74 4.77
CA LEU A 79 -5.02 -9.58 5.68
C LEU A 79 -5.18 -10.92 6.40
N ALA A 80 -4.99 -10.98 7.72
CA ALA A 80 -5.09 -12.26 8.45
C ALA A 80 -5.93 -12.16 9.74
N ASP A 81 -6.97 -11.33 9.71
CA ASP A 81 -7.92 -11.17 10.81
C ASP A 81 -9.32 -11.62 10.41
N GLU A 82 -9.68 -12.84 10.81
CA GLU A 82 -10.98 -13.47 10.51
C GLU A 82 -12.18 -12.70 11.09
N ARG A 83 -11.96 -11.80 12.07
CA ARG A 83 -13.04 -10.97 12.62
C ARG A 83 -13.59 -9.99 11.59
N PHE A 84 -12.76 -9.58 10.64
CA PHE A 84 -13.09 -8.57 9.62
C PHE A 84 -13.15 -9.16 8.21
N ILE A 85 -12.40 -10.24 7.97
CA ILE A 85 -12.29 -10.84 6.64
C ILE A 85 -13.30 -11.98 6.54
N GLY A 86 -14.47 -11.69 5.98
CA GLY A 86 -15.36 -12.75 5.54
C GLY A 86 -14.80 -13.43 4.29
N PRO A 87 -14.86 -14.78 4.16
CA PRO A 87 -14.28 -15.52 3.02
C PRO A 87 -14.96 -15.23 1.67
N ILE A 88 -16.02 -14.43 1.67
CA ILE A 88 -16.81 -14.06 0.48
C ILE A 88 -16.65 -12.58 0.14
N LEU A 89 -16.70 -11.70 1.15
CA LEU A 89 -16.79 -10.25 0.95
C LEU A 89 -15.47 -9.52 1.20
N GLY A 90 -14.55 -10.11 1.97
CA GLY A 90 -13.37 -9.41 2.46
C GLY A 90 -13.72 -8.15 3.26
N LEU A 91 -12.88 -7.12 3.18
CA LEU A 91 -13.12 -5.82 3.81
C LEU A 91 -14.19 -5.04 3.03
N ILE A 92 -15.08 -4.35 3.76
CA ILE A 92 -16.20 -3.61 3.17
C ILE A 92 -15.92 -2.12 3.21
N GLU A 93 -16.10 -1.46 2.05
CA GLU A 93 -16.09 0.01 1.97
C GLU A 93 -17.34 0.59 2.63
N THR A 94 -17.12 1.46 3.61
CA THR A 94 -18.15 2.33 4.20
C THR A 94 -17.93 3.77 3.75
N ARG A 95 -18.99 4.59 3.69
CA ARG A 95 -18.89 5.99 3.25
C ARG A 95 -19.59 6.90 4.24
N ASP A 96 -18.88 7.91 4.71
CA ASP A 96 -19.46 8.97 5.53
C ASP A 96 -19.81 10.18 4.67
N MET A 97 -20.96 10.80 4.93
CA MET A 97 -21.29 12.09 4.35
C MET A 97 -20.62 13.20 5.16
N ILE A 98 -19.64 13.88 4.56
CA ILE A 98 -18.95 14.98 5.22
C ILE A 98 -19.17 16.30 4.48
N ARG A 99 -19.00 17.40 5.22
CA ARG A 99 -18.90 18.75 4.66
C ARG A 99 -17.44 19.01 4.23
N ALA A 100 -17.13 18.70 2.98
CA ALA A 100 -15.78 18.83 2.42
C ALA A 100 -15.54 20.24 1.86
N LEU A 101 -14.30 20.73 1.95
CA LEU A 101 -13.85 21.94 1.26
C LEU A 101 -13.70 21.62 -0.23
N ILE A 102 -14.62 22.10 -1.06
CA ILE A 102 -14.62 21.89 -2.52
C ILE A 102 -14.07 23.08 -3.29
N ALA A 103 -13.54 24.09 -2.59
CA ALA A 103 -12.96 25.30 -3.17
C ALA A 103 -11.94 25.04 -4.31
N PRO A 104 -11.07 23.99 -4.27
CA PRO A 104 -10.18 23.69 -5.39
C PRO A 104 -10.89 23.33 -6.70
N TYR A 105 -12.14 22.90 -6.64
CA TYR A 105 -12.97 22.55 -7.80
C TYR A 105 -13.90 23.68 -8.23
N GLN A 106 -13.93 24.79 -7.48
CA GLN A 106 -14.72 25.96 -7.82
C GLN A 106 -13.96 26.88 -8.78
N ARG A 107 -14.70 27.62 -9.59
CA ARG A 107 -14.12 28.72 -10.36
C ARG A 107 -13.53 29.74 -9.39
N ARG A 108 -12.43 30.39 -9.79
CA ARG A 108 -11.70 31.35 -8.94
C ARG A 108 -12.61 32.47 -8.41
N GLU A 109 -13.59 32.90 -9.21
CA GLU A 109 -14.63 33.88 -8.85
C GLU A 109 -15.53 33.45 -7.68
N HIS A 110 -15.59 32.16 -7.36
CA HIS A 110 -16.37 31.58 -6.29
C HIS A 110 -15.52 31.09 -5.10
N ALA A 111 -14.19 31.16 -5.20
CA ALA A 111 -13.24 30.69 -4.19
C ALA A 111 -12.75 31.84 -3.30
N TYR A 112 -13.66 32.52 -2.59
CA TYR A 112 -13.36 33.62 -1.66
C TYR A 112 -13.96 33.37 -0.26
N PRO A 113 -13.37 33.91 0.83
CA PRO A 113 -13.90 33.75 2.18
C PRO A 113 -15.37 34.18 2.30
N GLY A 114 -16.24 33.29 2.79
CA GLY A 114 -17.69 33.54 2.92
C GLY A 114 -18.54 33.09 1.72
N SER A 115 -17.93 32.63 0.63
CA SER A 115 -18.66 32.04 -0.49
C SER A 115 -19.48 30.81 -0.05
N ARG A 116 -20.74 30.73 -0.50
CA ARG A 116 -21.67 29.64 -0.16
C ARG A 116 -21.29 28.30 -0.79
N VAL A 117 -20.43 28.32 -1.81
CA VAL A 117 -20.03 27.12 -2.57
C VAL A 117 -18.63 26.63 -2.22
N LEU A 118 -18.01 27.18 -1.16
CA LEU A 118 -16.71 26.67 -0.68
C LEU A 118 -16.81 25.24 -0.15
N PHE A 119 -17.98 24.87 0.38
CA PHE A 119 -18.21 23.58 1.00
C PHE A 119 -19.30 22.82 0.26
N GLY A 120 -19.08 21.51 0.09
CA GLY A 120 -20.05 20.59 -0.48
C GLY A 120 -20.23 19.38 0.43
N VAL A 121 -21.40 18.74 0.32
CA VAL A 121 -21.59 17.42 0.92
C VAL A 121 -20.99 16.39 -0.02
N GLN A 122 -20.01 15.63 0.46
CA GLN A 122 -19.33 14.61 -0.33
C GLN A 122 -19.19 13.31 0.46
N PRO A 123 -19.57 12.15 -0.13
CA PRO A 123 -19.34 10.87 0.50
C PRO A 123 -17.85 10.52 0.46
N HIS A 124 -17.27 10.24 1.62
CA HIS A 124 -15.87 9.86 1.78
C HIS A 124 -15.77 8.39 2.21
N GLY A 125 -15.18 7.58 1.34
CA GLY A 125 -14.94 6.17 1.57
C GLY A 125 -13.88 5.91 2.62
N LYS A 126 -14.08 4.86 3.41
CA LYS A 126 -13.18 4.35 4.42
C LYS A 126 -13.44 2.87 4.65
N ILE A 127 -12.42 2.15 5.10
CA ILE A 127 -12.54 0.79 5.61
C ILE A 127 -12.56 0.88 7.12
N TYR A 128 -13.61 0.35 7.76
CA TYR A 128 -13.73 0.30 9.21
C TYR A 128 -13.32 -1.09 9.71
N ALA A 129 -12.19 -1.14 10.41
CA ALA A 129 -11.57 -2.38 10.88
C ALA A 129 -10.77 -2.12 12.18
N PRO A 130 -11.44 -1.76 13.29
CA PRO A 130 -10.78 -1.42 14.56
C PRO A 130 -10.02 -2.61 15.14
N SER A 131 -8.80 -2.36 15.62
CA SER A 131 -7.87 -3.37 16.17
C SER A 131 -7.57 -4.53 15.23
N MET A 132 -7.74 -4.34 13.91
CA MET A 132 -7.35 -5.32 12.91
C MET A 132 -5.84 -5.31 12.74
N HIS A 133 -5.23 -6.50 12.67
CA HIS A 133 -3.82 -6.65 12.35
C HIS A 133 -3.60 -6.76 10.84
N LEU A 134 -2.67 -5.95 10.34
CA LEU A 134 -2.12 -6.03 8.99
C LEU A 134 -0.71 -6.60 9.06
N TYR A 135 -0.45 -7.64 8.26
CA TYR A 135 0.86 -8.26 8.18
C TYR A 135 1.59 -7.69 6.98
N VAL A 136 2.67 -6.95 7.23
CA VAL A 136 3.41 -6.24 6.19
C VAL A 136 4.82 -6.82 6.12
N ILE A 137 5.31 -7.07 4.90
CA ILE A 137 6.71 -7.41 4.67
C ILE A 137 7.32 -6.34 3.78
N TYR A 138 8.42 -5.75 4.26
CA TYR A 138 9.27 -4.85 3.49
C TYR A 138 10.51 -5.63 3.02
N PHE A 139 10.63 -5.85 1.72
CA PHE A 139 11.86 -6.38 1.13
C PHE A 139 12.83 -5.21 0.93
N THR A 140 14.03 -5.35 1.47
CA THR A 140 14.98 -4.24 1.58
C THR A 140 16.42 -4.67 1.34
N ARG A 141 17.23 -3.73 0.87
CA ARG A 141 18.68 -3.88 0.70
C ARG A 141 19.47 -3.49 1.96
N THR A 142 18.80 -2.94 2.98
CA THR A 142 19.42 -2.53 4.24
C THR A 142 18.60 -2.97 5.46
N ARG A 143 19.28 -3.45 6.51
CA ARG A 143 18.64 -3.81 7.79
C ARG A 143 18.20 -2.58 8.59
N ASP A 144 18.73 -1.39 8.28
CA ASP A 144 18.46 -0.17 9.02
C ASP A 144 17.00 0.28 8.99
N ILE A 145 16.15 -0.30 8.12
CA ILE A 145 14.74 0.10 8.05
C ILE A 145 13.93 -0.33 9.28
N GLU A 146 14.36 -1.37 9.99
CA GLU A 146 13.64 -1.96 11.13
C GLU A 146 13.26 -0.91 12.18
N LYS A 147 14.23 -0.07 12.60
CA LYS A 147 14.00 0.99 13.59
C LYS A 147 12.98 2.05 13.12
N TYR A 148 12.90 2.30 11.82
CA TYR A 148 11.95 3.28 11.28
C TYR A 148 10.55 2.70 11.17
N ILE A 149 10.42 1.39 10.93
CA ILE A 149 9.12 0.71 10.89
C ILE A 149 8.39 0.84 12.22
N TRP A 150 9.08 0.71 13.36
CA TRP A 150 8.50 0.94 14.69
C TRP A 150 7.85 2.33 14.86
N SER A 151 8.26 3.31 14.05
CA SER A 151 7.77 4.69 14.11
C SER A 151 6.68 5.00 13.08
N ILE A 152 6.16 3.98 12.39
CA ILE A 152 4.97 4.14 11.55
C ILE A 152 3.75 4.38 12.45
N THR A 153 3.15 5.57 12.31
CA THR A 153 2.00 6.01 13.12
C THR A 153 0.70 6.11 12.34
N SER A 154 0.76 6.05 11.01
CA SER A 154 -0.42 6.16 10.16
C SER A 154 -0.19 5.54 8.78
N LEU A 155 -1.25 4.98 8.20
CA LEU A 155 -1.25 4.32 6.89
C LEU A 155 -2.26 4.99 5.95
N GLY A 156 -1.76 5.71 4.94
CA GLY A 156 -2.59 6.56 4.08
C GLY A 156 -2.71 7.99 4.61
N ASN A 157 -3.94 8.44 4.90
CA ASN A 157 -4.16 9.78 5.45
C ASN A 157 -3.69 9.88 6.92
N LYS A 158 -3.58 11.11 7.45
CA LYS A 158 -3.09 11.36 8.82
C LYS A 158 -4.02 10.78 9.91
N GLU A 159 -5.29 10.58 9.60
CA GLU A 159 -6.30 10.08 10.53
C GLU A 159 -6.32 8.57 10.62
N SER A 160 -5.80 7.85 9.61
CA SER A 160 -5.69 6.38 9.58
C SER A 160 -4.54 5.93 10.47
N THR A 161 -4.69 6.10 11.78
CA THR A 161 -3.66 5.82 12.77
C THR A 161 -3.45 4.32 12.97
N VAL A 162 -2.19 3.95 13.16
CA VAL A 162 -1.76 2.58 13.40
C VAL A 162 -0.75 2.53 14.52
N SER A 163 -0.66 1.38 15.18
CA SER A 163 0.43 1.02 16.10
C SER A 163 1.19 -0.16 15.55
N VAL A 164 2.51 -0.12 15.60
CA VAL A 164 3.33 -1.27 15.24
C VAL A 164 3.47 -2.15 16.48
N SER A 165 3.03 -3.41 16.40
CA SER A 165 3.01 -4.33 17.55
C SER A 165 4.18 -5.32 17.55
N ASP A 166 4.73 -5.66 16.40
CA ASP A 166 5.90 -6.54 16.24
C ASP A 166 6.66 -6.15 14.97
N VAL A 167 7.99 -6.19 15.02
CA VAL A 167 8.88 -6.05 13.86
C VAL A 167 9.98 -7.08 13.98
N ARG A 168 10.23 -7.84 12.92
CA ARG A 168 11.27 -8.87 12.86
C ARG A 168 11.99 -8.85 11.54
N ILE A 169 13.32 -8.85 11.59
CA ILE A 169 14.13 -9.20 10.44
C ILE A 169 13.99 -10.71 10.22
N ALA A 170 13.63 -11.09 9.00
CA ALA A 170 13.46 -12.46 8.57
C ALA A 170 14.50 -12.82 7.51
N GLU A 171 14.88 -14.10 7.50
CA GLU A 171 15.73 -14.65 6.45
C GLU A 171 14.92 -14.84 5.17
N VAL A 172 15.60 -14.65 4.05
CA VAL A 172 15.01 -14.68 2.71
C VAL A 172 15.59 -15.89 2.00
N GLU A 173 14.74 -16.88 1.75
CA GLU A 173 15.10 -18.07 1.00
C GLU A 173 14.36 -18.06 -0.34
N LEU A 174 15.10 -18.26 -1.43
CA LEU A 174 14.51 -18.38 -2.76
C LEU A 174 13.97 -19.80 -2.92
N ASN A 175 12.67 -19.95 -3.17
CA ASN A 175 12.11 -21.26 -3.47
C ASN A 175 12.34 -21.57 -4.96
N ALA A 176 13.47 -22.20 -5.26
CA ALA A 176 13.85 -22.61 -6.61
C ALA A 176 13.30 -24.01 -6.92
N GLY A 177 12.02 -24.12 -7.28
CA GLY A 177 11.48 -25.40 -7.75
C GLY A 177 9.97 -25.50 -7.84
N ASP A 178 9.24 -24.80 -6.96
CA ASP A 178 7.79 -24.90 -6.91
C ASP A 178 7.11 -23.84 -7.77
N ASN A 179 6.46 -24.27 -8.86
CA ASN A 179 5.59 -23.42 -9.66
C ASN A 179 4.22 -23.20 -9.00
N GLU A 180 3.89 -23.93 -7.95
CA GLU A 180 2.65 -23.77 -7.19
C GLU A 180 2.97 -23.55 -5.72
N ILE A 181 2.47 -22.46 -5.16
CA ILE A 181 2.77 -22.04 -3.80
C ILE A 181 1.49 -21.63 -3.08
N GLU A 182 1.51 -21.69 -1.76
CA GLU A 182 0.44 -21.15 -0.92
C GLU A 182 0.86 -19.81 -0.33
N THR A 183 -0.02 -18.81 -0.43
CA THR A 183 0.24 -17.48 0.12
C THR A 183 -1.02 -16.82 0.67
N LEU A 184 -0.81 -15.94 1.65
CA LEU A 184 -1.80 -15.00 2.19
C LEU A 184 -1.51 -13.55 1.74
N TYR A 185 -0.37 -13.31 1.10
CA TYR A 185 0.07 -11.97 0.74
C TYR A 185 -0.50 -11.55 -0.60
N CYS A 186 -0.87 -10.28 -0.71
CA CYS A 186 -1.35 -9.72 -1.97
C CYS A 186 -0.23 -9.70 -3.01
N PHE A 187 -0.58 -9.97 -4.27
CA PHE A 187 0.36 -9.96 -5.38
C PHE A 187 -0.31 -9.45 -6.67
N PRO A 188 0.42 -8.84 -7.61
CA PRO A 188 -0.11 -8.48 -8.92
C PRO A 188 -0.58 -9.71 -9.68
N SER A 189 -1.73 -9.65 -10.34
CA SER A 189 -2.28 -10.77 -11.11
C SER A 189 -1.41 -11.18 -12.30
N SER A 190 -0.48 -10.32 -12.74
CA SER A 190 0.55 -10.71 -13.72
C SER A 190 1.53 -11.76 -13.20
N LEU A 191 1.74 -11.89 -11.89
CA LEU A 191 2.73 -12.80 -11.31
C LEU A 191 2.20 -14.23 -11.08
N GLY A 192 0.89 -14.45 -11.15
CA GLY A 192 0.34 -15.79 -10.97
C GLY A 192 -1.18 -15.87 -11.04
N GLU A 193 -1.66 -17.09 -11.17
CA GLU A 193 -3.07 -17.45 -11.24
C GLU A 193 -3.48 -18.23 -9.99
N VAL A 194 -4.58 -17.82 -9.36
CA VAL A 194 -5.16 -18.56 -8.23
C VAL A 194 -5.82 -19.83 -8.73
N ILE A 195 -5.34 -20.99 -8.26
CA ILE A 195 -5.91 -22.30 -8.59
C ILE A 195 -6.86 -22.81 -7.50
N GLU A 196 -6.65 -22.39 -6.25
CA GLU A 196 -7.50 -22.75 -5.12
C GLU A 196 -7.49 -21.65 -4.05
N GLY A 197 -8.62 -21.42 -3.38
CA GLY A 197 -8.75 -20.43 -2.31
C GLY A 197 -9.77 -19.33 -2.63
N LYS A 198 -10.02 -18.46 -1.66
CA LYS A 198 -10.90 -17.28 -1.80
C LYS A 198 -10.06 -16.02 -1.87
N PHE A 199 -10.35 -15.17 -2.84
CA PHE A 199 -9.62 -13.93 -3.08
C PHE A 199 -10.54 -12.85 -3.64
N LEU A 200 -10.10 -11.60 -3.52
CA LEU A 200 -10.64 -10.46 -4.24
C LEU A 200 -9.62 -9.94 -5.24
N LYS A 201 -10.11 -9.14 -6.20
CA LYS A 201 -9.26 -8.38 -7.10
C LYS A 201 -9.46 -6.91 -6.87
N GLU A 202 -8.37 -6.16 -6.85
CA GLU A 202 -8.39 -4.71 -6.69
C GLU A 202 -7.32 -4.10 -7.56
N VAL A 203 -7.60 -2.95 -8.14
CA VAL A 203 -6.59 -2.21 -8.91
C VAL A 203 -5.78 -1.36 -7.93
N LEU A 204 -4.48 -1.62 -7.80
CA LEU A 204 -3.56 -0.95 -6.88
C LEU A 204 -2.38 -0.33 -7.64
N SER A 205 -1.72 0.65 -7.02
CA SER A 205 -0.50 1.24 -7.58
C SER A 205 0.76 0.54 -7.06
N LYS A 206 1.69 0.30 -7.97
CA LYS A 206 3.04 -0.18 -7.66
C LYS A 206 3.97 1.00 -7.33
N PRO A 207 4.95 0.85 -6.41
CA PRO A 207 5.93 1.89 -6.15
C PRO A 207 6.81 2.08 -7.39
N SER A 208 6.82 3.30 -7.92
CA SER A 208 7.67 3.70 -9.03
C SER A 208 8.07 5.16 -8.87
N LEU A 209 9.17 5.59 -9.50
CA LEU A 209 9.57 6.99 -9.44
C LEU A 209 8.48 7.89 -10.02
N GLU A 210 7.85 7.45 -11.11
CA GLU A 210 6.69 8.10 -11.72
C GLU A 210 5.53 8.23 -10.72
N HIS A 211 5.26 7.20 -9.90
CA HIS A 211 4.21 7.25 -8.87
C HIS A 211 4.45 8.34 -7.80
N TYR A 212 5.67 8.81 -7.61
CA TYR A 212 5.96 9.85 -6.61
C TYR A 212 6.19 11.24 -7.22
N GLU A 213 6.12 11.40 -8.54
CA GLU A 213 6.24 12.71 -9.22
C GLU A 213 5.00 13.62 -8.98
N LEU A 214 5.19 14.77 -8.36
CA LEU A 214 4.10 15.68 -8.00
C LEU A 214 3.75 16.65 -9.15
N GLY A 215 2.49 17.09 -9.19
CA GLY A 215 2.03 18.11 -10.15
C GLY A 215 1.77 17.59 -11.57
N VAL A 216 1.78 16.27 -11.78
CA VAL A 216 1.52 15.64 -13.08
C VAL A 216 0.24 14.80 -13.02
N ALA A 217 -0.67 15.02 -13.99
CA ALA A 217 -1.82 14.14 -14.18
C ALA A 217 -1.34 12.82 -14.79
N ARG A 218 -1.64 11.71 -14.13
CA ARG A 218 -1.14 10.40 -14.55
C ARG A 218 -2.22 9.56 -15.20
N ASP A 219 -1.78 8.80 -16.18
CA ASP A 219 -2.56 7.71 -16.73
C ASP A 219 -2.59 6.55 -15.73
N LEU A 220 -3.78 6.26 -15.20
CA LEU A 220 -3.95 5.16 -14.27
C LEU A 220 -3.60 3.82 -14.91
N ALA A 221 -3.85 3.65 -16.21
CA ALA A 221 -3.59 2.39 -16.91
C ALA A 221 -2.11 2.00 -16.94
N LYS A 222 -1.19 2.96 -16.73
CA LYS A 222 0.26 2.70 -16.76
C LYS A 222 0.86 2.32 -15.41
N ASN A 223 0.36 2.94 -14.34
CA ASN A 223 0.98 2.84 -12.99
C ASN A 223 0.16 2.00 -12.02
N TRP A 224 -1.00 1.52 -12.47
CA TRP A 224 -1.90 0.71 -11.67
C TRP A 224 -2.12 -0.63 -12.34
N GLU A 225 -2.17 -1.67 -11.53
CA GLU A 225 -2.35 -3.04 -11.97
C GLU A 225 -3.35 -3.74 -11.07
N GLU A 226 -3.99 -4.78 -11.58
CA GLU A 226 -4.85 -5.63 -10.79
C GLU A 226 -3.99 -6.49 -9.83
N PHE A 227 -4.35 -6.47 -8.55
CA PHE A 227 -3.78 -7.30 -7.51
C PHE A 227 -4.79 -8.33 -7.07
N VAL A 228 -4.31 -9.54 -6.85
CA VAL A 228 -5.01 -10.59 -6.12
C VAL A 228 -4.83 -10.33 -4.63
N ILE A 229 -5.94 -10.29 -3.89
CA ILE A 229 -5.97 -10.14 -2.43
C ILE A 229 -6.53 -11.45 -1.85
N PRO A 230 -5.67 -12.35 -1.35
CA PRO A 230 -6.12 -13.54 -0.64
C PRO A 230 -7.00 -13.18 0.57
N LEU A 231 -8.15 -13.84 0.70
CA LEU A 231 -9.02 -13.80 1.89
C LEU A 231 -8.80 -15.02 2.80
N THR A 232 -8.32 -16.11 2.21
CA THR A 232 -7.87 -17.33 2.87
C THR A 232 -6.51 -17.72 2.32
N GLN A 233 -5.86 -18.71 2.93
CA GLN A 233 -4.67 -19.31 2.34
C GLN A 233 -5.00 -19.78 0.93
N THR A 234 -4.26 -19.26 -0.04
CA THR A 234 -4.60 -19.35 -1.46
C THR A 234 -3.45 -20.01 -2.20
N ARG A 235 -3.75 -21.06 -2.96
CA ARG A 235 -2.79 -21.76 -3.80
C ARG A 235 -2.73 -21.07 -5.16
N VAL A 236 -1.52 -20.71 -5.56
CA VAL A 236 -1.24 -19.89 -6.73
C VAL A 236 -0.24 -20.60 -7.61
N ARG A 237 -0.54 -20.68 -8.91
CA ARG A 237 0.43 -21.07 -9.93
C ARG A 237 1.17 -19.83 -10.43
N LEU A 238 2.51 -19.85 -10.35
CA LEU A 238 3.35 -18.74 -10.74
C LEU A 238 3.44 -18.60 -12.26
N HIS A 239 3.45 -17.36 -12.73
CA HIS A 239 3.74 -17.01 -14.13
C HIS A 239 5.25 -16.82 -14.36
N GLU A 240 5.65 -16.71 -15.63
CA GLU A 240 7.01 -16.36 -16.00
C GLU A 240 7.39 -14.97 -15.43
N GLY A 241 8.59 -14.86 -14.85
CA GLY A 241 9.07 -13.63 -14.22
C GLY A 241 8.63 -13.43 -12.77
N ALA A 242 7.82 -14.32 -12.20
CA ALA A 242 7.54 -14.37 -10.77
C ALA A 242 8.52 -15.29 -10.04
N VAL A 243 8.80 -14.96 -8.78
CA VAL A 243 9.64 -15.77 -7.88
C VAL A 243 8.91 -15.92 -6.56
N ALA A 244 8.81 -17.16 -6.07
CA ALA A 244 8.39 -17.42 -4.71
C ALA A 244 9.55 -17.23 -3.75
N VAL A 245 9.32 -16.42 -2.73
CA VAL A 245 10.29 -16.10 -1.69
C VAL A 245 9.71 -16.54 -0.37
N ARG A 246 10.45 -17.40 0.33
CA ARG A 246 10.11 -17.83 1.67
C ARG A 246 10.70 -16.85 2.68
N VAL A 247 9.85 -16.35 3.54
CA VAL A 247 10.16 -15.42 4.64
C VAL A 247 9.72 -16.12 5.92
N ASN A 248 10.66 -16.78 6.60
CA ASN A 248 10.40 -17.74 7.67
C ASN A 248 9.45 -18.89 7.20
N ASP A 249 8.23 -18.96 7.72
CA ASP A 249 7.23 -19.98 7.38
C ASP A 249 6.17 -19.50 6.38
N GLU A 250 6.31 -18.28 5.87
CA GLU A 250 5.37 -17.68 4.93
C GLU A 250 5.98 -17.54 3.54
N THR A 251 5.16 -17.72 2.51
CA THR A 251 5.60 -17.53 1.11
C THR A 251 5.01 -16.26 0.53
N VAL A 252 5.85 -15.46 -0.12
CA VAL A 252 5.47 -14.23 -0.81
C VAL A 252 5.86 -14.34 -2.28
N ILE A 253 4.98 -13.89 -3.17
CA ILE A 253 5.26 -13.80 -4.60
C ILE A 253 5.85 -12.41 -4.89
N VAL A 254 7.03 -12.39 -5.49
CA VAL A 254 7.68 -11.13 -5.92
C VAL A 254 8.09 -11.21 -7.39
N PRO A 255 8.16 -10.07 -8.11
CA PRO A 255 8.79 -10.01 -9.42
C PRO A 255 10.28 -10.40 -9.35
N GLN A 256 10.81 -11.05 -10.40
CA GLN A 256 12.22 -11.45 -10.46
C GLN A 256 13.20 -10.26 -10.36
N GLU A 257 12.78 -9.08 -10.83
CA GLU A 257 13.50 -7.80 -10.70
C GLU A 257 13.72 -7.37 -9.24
N VAL A 258 12.90 -7.81 -8.29
CA VAL A 258 13.11 -7.53 -6.86
C VAL A 258 14.34 -8.27 -6.33
N ILE A 259 14.64 -9.44 -6.90
CA ILE A 259 15.77 -10.28 -6.51
C ILE A 259 17.05 -9.88 -7.26
N LYS A 260 16.92 -9.52 -8.55
CA LYS A 260 18.04 -9.11 -9.39
C LYS A 260 18.47 -7.68 -9.02
N ASN A 261 19.74 -7.50 -8.66
CA ASN A 261 20.33 -6.19 -8.36
C ASN A 261 20.53 -5.38 -9.66
N GLU A 262 19.46 -4.90 -10.27
CA GLU A 262 19.53 -3.85 -11.30
C GLU A 262 19.30 -2.46 -10.68
#